data_AF-A0A3B0Z777-F1
#
_entry.id   AF-A0A3B0Z777-F1
#
_cell.length_a   1.000
_cell.length_b   1.000
_cell.length_c   1.000
_cell.angle_alpha   90.00
_cell.angle_beta   90.00
_cell.angle_gamma   90.00
#
_symmetry.space_group_name_H-M   'P 1'
#
loop_
_entity.id
_entity.type
_entity.pdbx_description
1 polymer ?
#
loop_
_entity_poly.entity_id
_entity_poly.type
_entity_poly.pdbx_seq_one_letter_code
_entity_poly.pdbx_strand_id
1 'polypeptide(L)' 'MSGRGINPSVSEYYILWEALISYESRLEKFSEMSTDEDKQLEYDEKLQDIEGIKKSLEIAAKNEFELELK' A
#
# COMPACT_ATOMS: atom_id res chain seq x y z
N MET A 1 -27.99 4.42 -3.34
CA MET A 1 -27.00 4.90 -2.34
C MET A 1 -25.73 5.22 -3.10
N SER A 2 -25.42 6.50 -3.35
CA SER A 2 -24.19 6.89 -4.03
C SER A 2 -23.03 6.81 -3.03
N GLY A 3 -22.38 5.66 -2.96
CA GLY A 3 -21.13 5.52 -2.20
C GLY A 3 -20.12 6.50 -2.79
N ARG A 4 -19.74 7.52 -2.03
CA ARG A 4 -18.62 8.39 -2.39
C ARG A 4 -17.34 7.57 -2.20
N GLY A 5 -17.05 6.72 -3.18
CA GLY A 5 -15.71 6.17 -3.35
C GLY A 5 -14.74 7.33 -3.61
N ILE A 6 -13.52 7.19 -3.13
CA ILE A 6 -12.43 8.03 -3.62
C ILE A 6 -12.22 7.60 -5.07
N ASN A 7 -12.33 8.54 -6.01
CA ASN A 7 -11.94 8.34 -7.41
C ASN A 7 -10.68 9.18 -7.62
N PRO A 8 -9.49 8.62 -7.35
CA PRO A 8 -8.24 9.36 -7.49
C PRO A 8 -8.02 9.75 -8.95
N SER A 9 -7.44 10.91 -9.17
CA SER A 9 -6.80 11.26 -10.43
C SER A 9 -5.58 10.35 -10.69
N VAL A 10 -5.13 10.28 -11.94
CA VAL A 10 -3.91 9.54 -12.32
C VAL A 10 -2.71 9.93 -11.45
N SER A 11 -2.52 11.22 -11.17
CA SER A 11 -1.44 11.67 -10.30
C SER A 11 -1.58 11.18 -8.86
N GLU A 12 -2.82 11.12 -8.34
CA GLU A 12 -3.07 10.64 -6.99
C GLU A 12 -2.83 9.12 -6.88
N TYR A 13 -3.13 8.34 -7.92
CA TYR A 13 -2.75 6.93 -7.98
C TYR A 13 -1.24 6.72 -7.82
N TYR A 14 -0.43 7.48 -8.56
CA TYR A 14 1.04 7.42 -8.42
C TYR A 14 1.52 7.89 -7.05
N ILE A 15 0.97 8.98 -6.51
CA ILE A 15 1.35 9.48 -5.18
C ILE A 15 1.04 8.43 -4.11
N LEU A 16 -0.13 7.80 -4.17
CA LEU A 16 -0.52 6.76 -3.23
C LEU A 16 0.39 5.52 -3.38
N TRP A 17 0.72 5.15 -4.60
CA TRP A 17 1.63 4.03 -4.88
C TRP A 17 3.03 4.26 -4.28
N GLU A 18 3.63 5.42 -4.55
CA GLU A 18 4.94 5.80 -4.01
C GLU A 18 4.91 5.88 -2.47
N ALA A 19 3.83 6.39 -1.90
CA ALA A 19 3.66 6.43 -0.45
C ALA A 19 3.61 5.03 0.16
N LEU A 20 2.92 4.08 -0.49
CA LEU A 20 2.85 2.68 -0.06
C LEU A 20 4.22 2.01 -0.14
N ILE A 21 4.97 2.18 -1.24
CA ILE A 21 6.34 1.66 -1.39
C ILE A 21 7.26 2.22 -0.30
N SER A 22 7.19 3.53 -0.06
CA SER A 22 8.02 4.17 0.96
C SER A 22 7.70 3.64 2.37
N TYR A 23 6.43 3.39 2.65
CA TYR A 23 6.00 2.88 3.94
C TYR A 23 6.35 1.39 4.13
N GLU A 24 6.15 0.56 3.11
CA GLU A 24 6.58 -0.84 3.05
C GLU A 24 8.08 -0.97 3.38
N SER A 25 8.94 -0.24 2.66
CA SER A 25 10.39 -0.27 2.91
C SER A 25 10.79 0.16 4.32
N ARG A 26 10.00 1.03 4.97
CA ARG A 26 10.23 1.41 6.37
C ARG A 26 9.81 0.30 7.33
N LEU A 27 8.69 -0.37 7.07
CA LEU A 27 8.21 -1.48 7.89
C LEU A 27 9.13 -2.69 7.78
N GLU A 28 9.62 -3.04 6.59
CA GLU A 28 10.62 -4.09 6.39
C GLU A 28 11.84 -3.85 7.27
N LYS A 29 12.39 -2.63 7.22
CA LYS A 29 13.53 -2.25 8.08
C LYS A 29 13.20 -2.36 9.57
N PHE A 30 11.99 -1.99 9.97
CA PHE A 30 11.60 -2.07 11.38
C PHE A 30 11.38 -3.51 11.84
N SER A 31 10.83 -4.37 10.99
CA SER A 31 10.73 -5.81 11.25
C SER A 31 12.12 -6.43 11.39
N GLU A 32 13.01 -6.21 10.42
CA GLU A 32 14.37 -6.77 10.42
C GLU A 32 15.24 -6.29 11.58
N MET A 33 15.08 -5.03 12.01
CA MET A 33 15.88 -4.44 13.08
C MET A 33 15.28 -4.65 14.48
N SER A 34 14.06 -5.20 14.59
CA SER A 34 13.42 -5.42 15.88
C SER A 34 14.08 -6.59 16.60
N THR A 35 14.43 -6.40 17.88
CA THR A 35 14.84 -7.49 18.78
C THR A 35 13.68 -7.95 19.67
N ASP A 36 12.50 -7.38 19.47
CA ASP A 36 11.26 -7.66 20.19
C ASP A 36 10.33 -8.42 19.23
N GLU A 37 10.06 -9.70 19.55
CA GLU A 37 9.28 -10.61 18.71
C GLU A 37 7.84 -10.13 18.51
N ASP A 38 7.22 -9.55 19.54
CA ASP A 38 5.85 -9.04 19.45
C ASP A 38 5.78 -7.85 18.48
N LYS A 39 6.78 -6.97 18.52
CA LYS A 39 6.87 -5.84 17.57
C LYS A 39 7.20 -6.28 16.16
N GLN A 40 8.05 -7.29 16.01
CA GLN A 40 8.35 -7.86 14.70
C GLN A 40 7.06 -8.40 14.06
N LEU A 41 6.27 -9.16 14.82
CA LEU A 41 4.98 -9.67 14.37
C LEU A 41 4.02 -8.53 13.97
N GLU A 42 3.95 -7.45 14.76
CA GLU A 42 3.12 -6.28 14.41
C GLU A 42 3.54 -5.63 13.09
N TYR A 43 4.85 -5.54 12.81
CA TYR A 43 5.33 -5.00 11.53
C TYR A 43 5.04 -5.94 10.36
N ASP A 44 5.19 -7.26 10.57
CA ASP A 44 4.91 -8.27 9.55
C ASP A 44 3.41 -8.30 9.16
N GLU A 45 2.51 -8.17 10.14
CA GLU A 45 1.06 -8.04 9.89
C GLU A 45 0.76 -6.79 9.05
N LYS A 46 1.38 -5.65 9.35
CA LYS A 46 1.21 -4.42 8.58
C LYS A 46 1.77 -4.52 7.16
N LEU A 47 2.86 -5.27 6.96
CA LEU A 47 3.39 -5.54 5.62
C LEU A 47 2.37 -6.33 4.78
N GLN A 48 1.73 -7.34 5.38
CA GLN A 48 0.67 -8.09 4.71
C GLN A 48 -0.53 -7.21 4.34
N ASP A 49 -0.95 -6.30 5.23
CA ASP A 49 -2.03 -5.35 4.94
C ASP A 49 -1.68 -4.43 3.76
N ILE A 50 -0.44 -3.93 3.69
CA ILE A 50 0.04 -3.08 2.59
C ILE A 50 -0.02 -3.82 1.26
N GLU A 51 0.37 -5.09 1.22
CA GLU A 51 0.30 -5.89 0.00
C GLU A 51 -1.14 -5.97 -0.53
N GLY A 52 -2.11 -6.17 0.37
CA GLY A 52 -3.53 -6.14 0.05
C GLY A 52 -3.99 -4.78 -0.51
N ILE A 53 -3.53 -3.68 0.10
CA ILE A 53 -3.85 -2.32 -0.36
C ILE A 53 -3.23 -2.04 -1.72
N LYS A 54 -1.95 -2.36 -1.93
CA LYS A 54 -1.23 -2.18 -3.20
C LYS A 54 -1.94 -2.90 -4.34
N LYS A 55 -2.31 -4.17 -4.13
CA LYS A 55 -3.06 -4.95 -5.12
C LYS A 55 -4.43 -4.36 -5.44
N SER A 56 -5.13 -3.86 -4.42
CA SER A 56 -6.43 -3.19 -4.61
C SER A 56 -6.28 -1.90 -5.41
N LEU A 57 -5.24 -1.11 -5.12
CA LEU A 57 -4.93 0.13 -5.82
C LEU A 57 -4.54 -0.12 -7.28
N GLU A 58 -3.73 -1.15 -7.55
CA GLU A 58 -3.35 -1.58 -8.90
C GLU A 58 -4.58 -1.98 -9.73
N ILE A 59 -5.49 -2.77 -9.15
CA ILE A 59 -6.74 -3.17 -9.82
C ILE A 59 -7.61 -1.94 -10.12
N ALA A 60 -7.74 -1.01 -9.17
CA ALA A 60 -8.52 0.21 -9.36
C ALA A 60 -7.92 1.10 -10.46
N ALA A 61 -6.61 1.35 -10.42
CA ALA A 61 -5.89 2.16 -11.40
C ALA A 61 -6.01 1.57 -12.82
N LYS A 62 -5.88 0.24 -12.93
CA LYS A 62 -6.04 -0.48 -14.20
C LYS A 62 -7.46 -0.39 -14.75
N ASN A 63 -8.47 -0.53 -13.89
CA ASN A 63 -9.86 -0.52 -14.33
C ASN A 63 -10.35 0.88 -14.72
N GLU A 64 -9.89 1.92 -14.03
CA GLU A 64 -10.39 3.29 -14.22
C GLU A 64 -9.63 4.05 -15.31
N PHE A 65 -8.32 3.80 -15.44
CA PHE A 65 -7.43 4.59 -16.29
C PHE A 65 -6.51 3.75 -17.19
N GLU A 66 -6.69 2.43 -17.24
CA GLU A 66 -5.77 1.49 -17.91
C GLU A 66 -4.30 1.67 -17.46
N LEU A 67 -4.13 2.13 -16.22
CA LEU A 67 -2.83 2.49 -15.66
C LEU A 67 -2.13 1.27 -15.09
N GLU A 68 -0.86 1.08 -15.46
CA GLU A 68 0.04 0.14 -14.80
C GLU A 68 0.89 0.90 -13.78
N LEU A 69 0.64 0.67 -12.49
CA LEU A 69 1.51 1.13 -11.41
C LEU A 69 2.75 0.22 -11.36
N LYS A 70 3.94 0.82 -11.36
CA LYS A 70 5.24 0.12 -11.37
C LYS A 70 6.11 0.57 -10.21
#